data_AF-A0A6S7A6M9-F1
#
_entry.id   AF-A0A6S7A6M9-F1
#
_cell.length_a   1.000
_cell.length_b   1.000
_cell.length_c   1.000
_cell.angle_alpha   90.00
_cell.angle_beta   90.00
_cell.angle_gamma   90.00
#
_symmetry.space_group_name_H-M   'P 1'
#
loop_
_entity.id
_entity.type
_entity.pdbx_description
1 polymer ?
#
loop_
_entity_poly.entity_id
_entity_poly.type
_entity_poly.pdbx_seq_one_letter_code
_entity_poly.pdbx_strand_id
1 'polypeptide(L)'
;MQAVDKLFKELRAAIPELPVTLTSHVMRHTWNERFSEQAEAMNLPEVAEQRARNSQQGWSDNSKIAATYTRRYTDRKGRELALRLQEELDDKLRDDK
;
A
#
# COMPACT_ATOMS: atom_id res chain seq x y z
N MET A 1 7.78 5.55 20.84
CA MET A 1 6.75 4.66 20.25
C MET A 1 6.63 3.31 21.01
N GLN A 2 6.88 3.24 22.32
CA GLN A 2 6.91 1.93 23.03
C GLN A 2 5.53 1.40 23.47
N ALA A 3 4.54 2.27 23.70
CA ALA A 3 3.22 1.85 24.17
C ALA A 3 2.46 1.02 23.13
N VAL A 4 2.46 1.45 21.87
CA VAL A 4 1.76 0.74 20.78
C VAL A 4 2.40 -0.63 20.54
N ASP A 5 3.72 -0.72 20.52
CA ASP A 5 4.41 -2.01 20.34
C ASP A 5 4.13 -2.97 21.49
N LYS A 6 4.00 -2.46 22.72
CA LYS A 6 3.56 -3.25 23.87
C LYS A 6 2.14 -3.78 23.66
N LEU A 7 1.18 -2.96 23.21
CA LEU A 7 -0.19 -3.41 22.94
C LEU A 7 -0.21 -4.59 21.95
N PHE A 8 0.55 -4.53 20.87
CA PHE A 8 0.65 -5.66 19.92
C PHE A 8 1.32 -6.89 20.53
N LYS A 9 2.27 -6.73 21.45
CA LYS A 9 2.85 -7.86 22.20
C LYS A 9 1.82 -8.52 23.10
N GLU A 10 1.10 -7.74 23.90
CA GLU A 10 0.05 -8.25 24.79
C GLU A 10 -1.08 -8.93 24.00
N LEU A 11 -1.48 -8.34 22.86
CA LEU A 11 -2.51 -8.91 22.00
C LEU A 11 -2.11 -10.30 21.47
N ARG A 12 -0.87 -10.46 21.01
CA ARG A 12 -0.36 -11.76 20.54
C ARG A 12 -0.16 -12.77 21.68
N ALA A 13 0.09 -12.30 22.90
CA ALA A 13 0.14 -13.17 24.07
C ALA A 13 -1.25 -13.68 24.47
N ALA A 14 -2.28 -12.83 24.34
CA ALA A 14 -3.66 -13.18 24.65
C ALA A 14 -4.33 -14.06 23.58
N ILE A 15 -3.86 -13.99 22.32
CA ILE A 15 -4.42 -14.73 21.17
C ILE A 15 -3.27 -15.43 20.43
N PRO A 16 -2.87 -16.66 20.83
CA PRO A 16 -1.71 -17.36 20.29
C PRO A 16 -1.78 -17.68 18.78
N GLU A 17 -2.98 -17.67 18.19
CA GLU A 17 -3.22 -17.88 16.77
C GLU A 17 -2.78 -16.69 15.91
N LEU A 18 -2.58 -15.51 16.53
CA LEU A 18 -2.12 -14.34 15.80
C LEU A 18 -0.66 -14.50 15.37
N PRO A 19 -0.32 -14.12 14.12
CA PRO A 19 1.04 -14.26 13.64
C PRO A 19 1.98 -13.32 14.38
N VAL A 20 3.19 -13.78 14.66
CA VAL A 20 4.26 -12.99 15.29
C VAL A 20 4.57 -11.71 14.50
N THR A 21 4.32 -11.72 13.19
CA THR A 21 4.54 -10.62 12.27
C THR A 21 3.48 -9.51 12.37
N LEU A 22 2.34 -9.75 13.04
CA LEU A 22 1.32 -8.71 13.25
C LEU A 22 1.85 -7.64 14.20
N THR A 23 2.20 -6.48 13.66
CA THR A 23 2.81 -5.37 14.40
C THR A 23 2.20 -4.04 13.99
N SER A 24 2.38 -3.02 14.83
CA SER A 24 2.05 -1.63 14.54
C SER A 24 2.64 -1.16 13.19
N HIS A 25 3.86 -1.60 12.88
CA HIS A 25 4.55 -1.26 11.64
C HIS A 25 3.88 -1.87 10.41
N VAL A 26 3.49 -3.16 10.46
CA VAL A 26 2.76 -3.81 9.36
C VAL A 26 1.40 -3.15 9.13
N MET A 27 0.69 -2.77 10.20
CA MET A 27 -0.57 -2.04 10.09
C MET A 27 -0.39 -0.69 9.37
N ARG A 28 0.71 0.01 9.63
CA ARG A 28 1.04 1.26 8.91
C ARG A 28 1.27 1.03 7.42
N HIS A 29 1.89 -0.07 7.02
CA HIS A 29 2.03 -0.44 5.61
C HIS A 29 0.66 -0.67 4.96
N THR A 30 -0.19 -1.48 5.57
CA THR A 30 -1.54 -1.76 5.07
C THR A 30 -2.38 -0.50 4.94
N TRP A 31 -2.29 0.41 5.92
CA TRP A 31 -2.99 1.70 5.83
C TRP A 31 -2.51 2.53 4.64
N ASN A 32 -1.20 2.62 4.40
CA ASN A 32 -0.68 3.42 3.28
C ASN A 32 -1.04 2.85 1.90
N GLU A 33 -1.09 1.52 1.79
CA GLU A 33 -1.52 0.85 0.55
C GLU A 33 -3.00 1.13 0.26
N ARG A 34 -3.87 0.94 1.26
CA ARG A 34 -5.30 1.27 1.13
C ARG A 34 -5.54 2.74 0.87
N PHE A 35 -4.72 3.62 1.43
CA PHE A 35 -4.78 5.05 1.15
C PHE A 35 -4.52 5.36 -0.32
N SER A 36 -3.51 4.71 -0.94
CA SER A 36 -3.27 4.85 -2.39
C SER A 36 -4.41 4.32 -3.24
N GLU A 37 -5.02 3.19 -2.87
CA GLU A 37 -6.18 2.65 -3.57
C GLU A 37 -7.37 3.62 -3.57
N GLN A 38 -7.64 4.25 -2.41
CA GLN A 38 -8.70 5.24 -2.30
C GLN A 38 -8.37 6.53 -3.05
N ALA A 39 -7.11 6.99 -2.99
CA ALA A 39 -6.67 8.16 -3.73
C ALA A 39 -6.82 7.96 -5.26
N GLU A 40 -6.46 6.78 -5.77
CA GLU A 40 -6.67 6.42 -7.17
C GLU A 40 -8.16 6.36 -7.54
N ALA A 41 -8.99 5.71 -6.72
CA ALA A 41 -10.44 5.65 -6.95
C ALA A 41 -11.09 7.05 -7.01
N MET A 42 -10.52 8.02 -6.30
CA MET A 42 -10.94 9.42 -6.31
C MET A 42 -10.26 10.27 -7.39
N ASN A 43 -9.37 9.69 -8.22
CA ASN A 43 -8.54 10.38 -9.20
C ASN A 43 -7.74 11.56 -8.60
N LEU A 44 -7.19 11.38 -7.39
CA LEU A 44 -6.35 12.41 -6.78
C LEU A 44 -5.06 12.61 -7.59
N PRO A 45 -4.63 13.87 -7.84
CA PRO A 45 -3.29 14.14 -8.33
C PRO A 45 -2.23 13.63 -7.35
N GLU A 46 -1.11 13.09 -7.86
CA GLU A 46 -0.03 12.50 -7.05
C GLU A 46 0.49 13.45 -5.95
N VAL A 47 0.65 14.74 -6.27
CA VAL A 47 1.08 15.77 -5.31
C VAL A 47 0.04 15.96 -4.20
N ALA A 48 -1.25 15.89 -4.53
CA ALA A 48 -2.33 16.01 -3.54
C ALA A 48 -2.37 14.77 -2.64
N GLU A 49 -2.24 13.57 -3.21
CA GLU A 49 -2.13 12.32 -2.46
C GLU A 49 -0.93 12.34 -1.50
N GLN A 50 0.24 12.77 -1.96
CA GLN A 50 1.44 12.85 -1.13
C GLN A 50 1.26 13.81 0.05
N ARG A 51 0.71 15.01 -0.19
CA ARG A 51 0.45 15.99 0.87
C ARG A 51 -0.59 15.48 1.88
N ALA A 52 -1.69 14.91 1.40
CA ALA A 52 -2.73 14.35 2.24
C ALA A 52 -2.18 13.21 3.10
N ARG A 53 -1.38 12.30 2.52
CA ARG A 53 -0.71 11.23 3.27
C ARG A 53 0.25 11.78 4.32
N ASN A 54 1.09 12.75 3.96
CA ASN A 54 2.06 13.35 4.89
C ASN A 54 1.33 13.94 6.11
N SER A 55 0.26 14.71 5.87
CA SER A 55 -0.58 15.27 6.93
C SER A 55 -1.18 14.18 7.84
N GLN A 56 -1.83 13.16 7.27
CA GLN A 56 -2.47 12.08 8.04
C GLN A 56 -1.47 11.24 8.84
N GLN A 57 -0.23 11.15 8.35
CA GLN A 57 0.82 10.34 8.97
C GLN A 57 1.71 11.11 9.95
N GLY A 58 1.46 12.42 10.12
CA GLY A 58 2.26 13.32 10.96
C GLY A 58 3.66 13.56 10.41
N TRP A 59 3.84 13.47 9.08
CA TRP A 59 5.10 13.76 8.41
C TRP A 59 5.14 15.22 7.96
N SER A 60 6.36 15.74 7.75
CA SER A 60 6.51 17.06 7.12
C SER A 60 5.95 17.06 5.70
N ASP A 61 5.45 18.22 5.25
CA ASP A 61 4.77 18.34 3.95
C ASP A 61 5.62 17.85 2.77
N ASN A 62 6.94 18.06 2.85
CA ASN A 62 7.91 17.65 1.83
C ASN A 62 8.61 16.32 2.16
N SER A 63 8.03 15.52 3.07
CA SER A 63 8.59 14.23 3.44
C SER A 63 8.66 13.28 2.25
N LYS A 64 9.86 12.73 2.03
CA LYS A 64 10.09 11.67 1.04
C LYS A 64 9.78 10.27 1.58
N ILE A 65 9.45 10.15 2.88
CA ILE A 65 9.16 8.86 3.52
C ILE A 65 7.92 8.20 2.92
N ALA A 66 6.97 8.99 2.41
CA ALA A 66 5.81 8.50 1.67
C ALA A 66 6.18 7.56 0.51
N ALA A 67 7.30 7.84 -0.19
CA ALA A 67 7.74 7.06 -1.33
C ALA A 67 8.08 5.59 -0.98
N THR A 68 8.51 5.33 0.26
CA THR A 68 8.80 3.97 0.73
C THR A 68 7.53 3.10 0.74
N TYR A 69 6.37 3.70 1.01
CA TYR A 69 5.10 2.99 1.10
C TYR A 69 4.40 2.87 -0.27
N THR A 70 4.55 3.87 -1.14
CA THR A 70 3.93 3.83 -2.48
C THR A 70 4.61 2.82 -3.41
N ARG A 71 5.89 2.48 -3.18
CA ARG A 71 6.62 1.50 -4.01
C ARG A 71 5.85 0.20 -4.24
N ARG A 72 5.32 -0.43 -3.17
CA ARG A 72 4.56 -1.69 -3.30
C ARG A 72 3.30 -1.54 -4.15
N TYR A 73 2.59 -0.43 -3.97
CA TYR A 73 1.40 -0.10 -4.72
C TYR A 73 1.74 0.12 -6.21
N THR A 74 2.77 0.90 -6.51
CA THR A 74 3.25 1.12 -7.88
C THR A 74 3.74 -0.19 -8.52
N ASP A 75 4.46 -1.04 -7.79
CA ASP A 75 4.92 -2.36 -8.26
C ASP A 75 3.74 -3.31 -8.54
N ARG A 76 2.67 -3.25 -7.74
CA ARG A 76 1.43 -4.00 -8.00
C ARG A 76 0.76 -3.51 -9.28
N LYS A 77 0.60 -2.20 -9.44
CA LYS A 77 0.01 -1.59 -10.65
C LYS A 77 0.81 -1.87 -11.91
N GLY A 78 2.13 -1.80 -11.84
CA GLY A 78 3.01 -2.15 -12.96
C GLY A 78 2.82 -3.60 -13.41
N ARG A 79 2.63 -4.53 -12.46
CA ARG A 79 2.33 -5.93 -12.76
C ARG A 79 0.95 -6.11 -13.38
N GLU A 80 -0.08 -5.48 -12.83
CA GLU A 80 -1.44 -5.51 -13.39
C GLU A 80 -1.46 -5.01 -14.84
N LEU A 81 -0.75 -3.91 -15.12
CA LEU A 81 -0.63 -3.37 -16.47
C LEU A 81 0.11 -4.34 -17.42
N ALA A 82 1.21 -4.92 -16.97
CA ALA A 82 1.98 -5.86 -17.77
C ALA A 82 1.16 -7.12 -18.13
N LEU A 83 0.34 -7.62 -17.20
CA LEU A 83 -0.56 -8.75 -17.45
C LEU A 83 -1.63 -8.41 -18.49
N ARG A 84 -2.27 -7.24 -18.37
CA ARG A 84 -3.26 -6.79 -19.37
C ARG A 84 -2.67 -6.68 -20.77
N LEU A 85 -1.43 -6.16 -20.88
CA LEU A 85 -0.74 -6.09 -22.17
C LEU A 85 -0.49 -7.49 -22.77
N GLN A 86 -0.23 -8.49 -21.93
CA GLN A 86 -0.07 -9.88 -22.39
C GLN A 86 -1.41 -10.48 -22.83
N GLU A 87 -2.47 -10.27 -22.07
CA GLU A 87 -3.83 -10.72 -22.42
C GLU A 87 -4.31 -10.13 -23.75
N GLU A 88 -4.13 -8.82 -23.96
CA GLU A 88 -4.48 -8.16 -25.22
C GLU A 88 -3.67 -8.67 -26.42
N LEU A 89 -2.42 -9.08 -26.20
CA LEU A 89 -1.59 -9.65 -27.26
C LEU A 89 -2.05 -11.07 -27.61
N ASP A 90 -2.35 -11.89 -26.60
CA ASP A 90 -2.84 -13.25 -26.78
C ASP A 90 -4.18 -13.29 -27.51
N ASP A 91 -5.10 -12.37 -27.19
CA ASP A 91 -6.41 -12.27 -27.84
C ASP A 91 -6.26 -11.90 -29.32
N LYS A 92 -5.41 -10.92 -29.66
CA LYS A 92 -5.12 -10.57 -31.07
C LYS A 92 -4.54 -11.75 -31.85
N LEU A 93 -3.62 -12.50 -31.25
CA LEU A 93 -3.01 -13.67 -31.90
C LEU A 93 -3.99 -14.84 -32.09
N ARG A 94 -5.08 -14.89 -31.32
CA ARG A 94 -6.17 -15.86 -31.49
C ARG A 94 -7.13 -15.45 -32.60
N ASP A 95 -7.45 -14.17 -32.69
CA ASP A 95 -8.35 -13.62 -33.72
C ASP A 95 -7.73 -13.65 -35.12
N ASP A 96 -6.39 -13.68 -35.23
CA ASP A 96 -5.65 -13.78 -36.48
C ASP A 96 -5.54 -15.23 -37.04
N LYS A 97 -6.12 -16.23 -36.37
CA LYS A 97 -6.11 -17.66 -36.79
C LYS A 97 -7.47 -18.16 -37.25
#